data_AF-A0A7Y7HXK7-F1
#
_entry.id   AF-A0A7Y7HXK7-F1
#
_cell.length_a   1.000
_cell.length_b   1.000
_cell.length_c   1.000
_cell.angle_alpha   90.00
_cell.angle_beta   90.00
_cell.angle_gamma   90.00
#
_symmetry.space_group_name_H-M   'P 1'
#
loop_
_entity.id
_entity.type
_entity.pdbx_description
1 polymer ?
#
loop_
_entity_poly.entity_id
_entity_poly.type
_entity_poly.pdbx_seq_one_letter_code
_entity_poly.pdbx_strand_id
1 'polypeptide(L)'
;MKRALHALLLGLMTLAALPSASAKDITLDFENMPPGPLFQGDAFDIGHDVYFEPFSVSSSAQPGDYVGEVVESAWAGEQCGQVQCPGTGGTYLAALNDSAMYFSTFSGQAFSVKSLDASFLGPQAASYYPTMGALRIQANRADGSYALATFYLGPPGDNGYEFTHFTTSSAFANDQFVEIYVFGLACNSAGSCSAFNSDRGQFALDNLVLTSAVPEPSTWLLLGGGLLLIGAVRRRRA
;
A
#
# COMPACT_ATOMS: atom_id res chain seq x y z
N MET A 1 -7.39 60.12 -13.64
CA MET A 1 -8.13 58.95 -13.11
C MET A 1 -8.33 57.80 -14.11
N LYS A 2 -8.51 58.03 -15.42
CA LYS A 2 -8.76 56.94 -16.40
C LYS A 2 -7.55 56.04 -16.76
N ARG A 3 -6.32 56.48 -16.51
CA ARG A 3 -5.08 55.71 -16.81
C ARG A 3 -4.65 54.72 -15.71
N ALA A 4 -5.11 54.92 -14.47
CA ALA A 4 -4.79 54.02 -13.35
C ALA A 4 -5.64 52.73 -13.35
N LEU A 5 -6.82 52.77 -13.97
CA LEU A 5 -7.74 51.62 -14.03
C LEU A 5 -7.29 50.55 -15.04
N HIS A 6 -6.58 50.93 -16.10
CA HIS A 6 -6.11 49.99 -17.14
C HIS A 6 -4.90 49.16 -16.70
N ALA A 7 -4.11 49.65 -15.74
CA ALA A 7 -2.95 48.92 -15.21
C ALA A 7 -3.33 47.88 -14.12
N LEU A 8 -4.50 48.02 -13.50
CA LEU A 8 -4.96 47.07 -12.47
C LEU A 8 -5.59 45.81 -13.08
N LEU A 9 -6.20 45.90 -14.26
CA LEU A 9 -6.87 44.76 -14.91
C LEU A 9 -5.92 43.79 -15.64
N LEU A 10 -4.71 44.22 -16.01
CA LEU A 10 -3.71 43.32 -16.62
C LEU A 10 -2.89 42.51 -15.60
N GLY A 11 -2.95 42.82 -14.30
CA GLY A 11 -2.19 42.11 -13.26
C GLY A 11 -2.91 40.92 -12.63
N LEU A 12 -4.21 40.76 -12.87
CA LEU A 12 -5.06 39.75 -12.22
C LEU A 12 -5.34 38.50 -13.06
N MET A 13 -4.93 38.46 -14.33
CA MET A 13 -5.23 37.33 -15.24
C MET A 13 -4.12 36.28 -15.37
N THR A 14 -2.96 36.43 -14.71
CA THR A 14 -1.82 35.49 -14.87
C THR A 14 -1.57 34.55 -13.69
N LEU A 15 -2.37 34.58 -12.61
CA LEU A 15 -2.22 33.65 -11.47
C LEU A 15 -3.02 32.34 -11.59
N ALA A 16 -3.79 32.14 -12.66
CA ALA A 16 -4.72 31.00 -12.77
C ALA A 16 -4.08 29.68 -13.30
N ALA A 17 -2.76 29.61 -13.46
CA ALA A 17 -2.09 28.45 -14.06
C ALA A 17 -0.91 27.93 -13.22
N LEU A 18 -1.05 27.91 -11.89
CA LEU A 18 -0.15 27.11 -11.08
C LEU A 18 -0.56 25.65 -11.21
N PRO A 19 0.35 24.72 -11.52
CA PRO A 19 0.03 23.30 -11.52
C PRO A 19 -0.38 22.91 -10.09
N SER A 20 -1.64 22.53 -9.92
CA SER A 20 -2.08 21.78 -8.75
C SER A 20 -1.16 20.58 -8.65
N ALA A 21 -0.40 20.46 -7.54
CA ALA A 21 0.36 19.25 -7.29
C ALA A 21 -0.64 18.12 -7.17
N SER A 22 -0.77 17.34 -8.24
CA SER A 22 -1.68 16.20 -8.26
C SER A 22 -1.05 15.13 -7.40
N ALA A 23 -1.85 14.56 -6.49
CA ALA A 23 -1.47 13.35 -5.79
C ALA A 23 -1.08 12.31 -6.85
N LYS A 24 0.12 11.76 -6.74
CA LYS A 24 0.67 10.81 -7.71
C LYS A 24 0.48 9.41 -7.15
N ASP A 25 -0.01 8.51 -7.99
CA ASP A 25 -0.06 7.09 -7.68
C ASP A 25 1.36 6.50 -7.71
N ILE A 26 1.62 5.66 -6.72
CA ILE A 26 2.87 4.98 -6.48
C ILE A 26 2.54 3.50 -6.39
N THR A 27 3.23 2.69 -7.16
CA THR A 27 3.11 1.23 -7.10
C THR A 27 4.27 0.67 -6.31
N LEU A 28 3.95 -0.13 -5.30
CA LEU A 28 4.92 -0.94 -4.58
C LEU A 28 4.93 -2.33 -5.21
N ASP A 29 5.94 -2.60 -6.03
CA ASP A 29 6.08 -3.79 -6.89
C ASP A 29 7.21 -4.75 -6.47
N PHE A 30 7.92 -4.45 -5.39
CA PHE A 30 8.96 -5.30 -4.77
C PHE A 30 10.13 -5.74 -5.67
N GLU A 31 10.20 -5.31 -6.93
CA GLU A 31 11.22 -5.72 -7.91
C GLU A 31 12.65 -5.33 -7.52
N ASN A 32 12.80 -4.34 -6.63
CA ASN A 32 14.10 -3.90 -6.14
C ASN A 32 14.48 -4.53 -4.80
N MET A 33 13.68 -5.46 -4.29
CA MET A 33 13.97 -6.19 -3.07
C MET A 33 14.80 -7.43 -3.34
N PRO A 34 15.82 -7.73 -2.51
CA PRO A 34 16.52 -8.99 -2.61
C PRO A 34 15.57 -10.14 -2.26
N PRO A 35 15.49 -11.20 -3.09
CA PRO A 35 14.73 -12.40 -2.74
C PRO A 35 15.29 -13.04 -1.48
N GLY A 36 14.42 -13.55 -0.62
CA GLY A 36 14.83 -14.23 0.61
C GLY A 36 13.86 -14.10 1.78
N PRO A 37 14.17 -14.78 2.90
CA PRO A 37 13.27 -14.90 4.02
C PRO A 37 12.99 -13.56 4.70
N LEU A 38 11.77 -13.41 5.18
CA LEU A 38 11.31 -12.31 6.03
C LEU A 38 11.16 -12.81 7.46
N PHE A 39 11.68 -12.05 8.42
CA PHE A 39 11.64 -12.39 9.83
C PHE A 39 10.90 -11.35 10.67
N GLN A 40 10.30 -11.82 11.75
CA GLN A 40 9.74 -10.98 12.81
C GLN A 40 10.75 -9.92 13.25
N GLY A 41 10.34 -8.66 13.19
CA GLY A 41 11.16 -7.53 13.62
C GLY A 41 12.12 -6.98 12.56
N ASP A 42 12.08 -7.52 11.34
CA ASP A 42 12.70 -6.86 10.20
C ASP A 42 11.94 -5.59 9.81
N ALA A 43 12.64 -4.69 9.12
CA ALA A 43 12.05 -3.49 8.52
C ALA A 43 12.73 -3.23 7.18
N PHE A 44 11.93 -2.95 6.15
CA PHE A 44 12.40 -2.79 4.78
C PHE A 44 11.95 -1.46 4.20
N ASP A 45 12.89 -0.68 3.67
CA ASP A 45 12.62 0.47 2.83
C ASP A 45 12.29 -0.02 1.40
N ILE A 46 11.09 0.28 0.93
CA ILE A 46 10.62 -0.09 -0.41
C ILE A 46 10.53 1.13 -1.34
N GLY A 47 11.22 2.21 -0.96
CA GLY A 47 11.27 3.46 -1.66
C GLY A 47 10.00 4.28 -1.48
N HIS A 48 9.94 5.42 -2.19
CA HIS A 48 8.76 6.27 -2.22
C HIS A 48 8.26 6.77 -0.86
N ASP A 49 9.17 6.92 0.11
CA ASP A 49 8.85 7.26 1.50
C ASP A 49 8.01 6.20 2.23
N VAL A 50 7.95 4.97 1.72
CA VAL A 50 7.22 3.85 2.32
C VAL A 50 8.19 2.80 2.84
N TYR A 51 7.89 2.25 4.01
CA TYR A 51 8.53 1.05 4.53
C TYR A 51 7.49 0.01 4.92
N PHE A 52 7.94 -1.23 5.07
CA PHE A 52 7.12 -2.27 5.67
C PHE A 52 7.88 -3.10 6.70
N GLU A 53 7.13 -3.65 7.64
CA GLU A 53 7.62 -4.54 8.69
C GLU A 53 6.78 -5.84 8.67
N PRO A 54 7.40 -6.99 8.40
CA PRO A 54 6.74 -8.27 8.52
C PRO A 54 6.73 -8.71 9.99
N PHE A 55 5.58 -9.20 10.47
CA PHE A 55 5.48 -9.70 11.84
C PHE A 55 4.46 -10.83 12.01
N SER A 56 4.74 -11.72 12.95
CA SER A 56 3.84 -12.70 13.52
C SER A 56 2.97 -12.03 14.58
N VAL A 57 1.68 -12.33 14.52
CA VAL A 57 0.71 -11.92 15.55
C VAL A 57 0.71 -12.83 16.78
N SER A 58 1.54 -13.87 16.80
CA SER A 58 1.62 -14.80 17.92
C SER A 58 2.13 -14.07 19.16
N SER A 59 1.47 -14.29 20.31
CA SER A 59 1.92 -13.74 21.59
C SER A 59 3.27 -14.29 22.06
N SER A 60 3.76 -15.38 21.44
CA SER A 60 5.08 -15.96 21.72
C SER A 60 6.15 -15.56 20.70
N ALA A 61 5.81 -14.77 19.68
CA ALA A 61 6.74 -14.41 18.61
C ALA A 61 7.99 -13.71 19.15
N GLN A 62 9.15 -14.08 18.63
CA GLN A 62 10.46 -13.50 18.94
C GLN A 62 11.09 -12.89 17.69
N PRO A 63 11.94 -11.85 17.83
CA PRO A 63 12.75 -11.36 16.72
C PRO A 63 13.53 -12.50 16.06
N GLY A 64 13.47 -12.59 14.73
CA GLY A 64 14.08 -13.67 13.96
C GLY A 64 13.16 -14.87 13.65
N ASP A 65 11.92 -14.88 14.14
CA ASP A 65 10.93 -15.90 13.73
C ASP A 65 10.55 -15.71 12.26
N TYR A 66 10.49 -16.81 11.50
CA TYR A 66 10.15 -16.77 10.07
C TYR A 66 8.66 -16.46 9.85
N VAL A 67 8.37 -15.42 9.06
CA VAL A 67 7.01 -14.89 8.84
C VAL A 67 6.63 -14.78 7.36
N GLY A 68 7.58 -15.01 6.45
CA GLY A 68 7.34 -14.91 5.03
C GLY A 68 8.62 -14.88 4.22
N GLU A 69 8.51 -14.46 2.97
CA GLU A 69 9.61 -14.41 2.00
C GLU A 69 9.35 -13.37 0.92
N VAL A 70 10.40 -12.71 0.45
CA VAL A 70 10.41 -12.04 -0.86
C VAL A 70 10.69 -13.11 -1.92
N VAL A 71 9.70 -13.41 -2.75
CA VAL A 71 9.77 -14.47 -3.76
C VAL A 71 10.08 -13.85 -5.11
N GLU A 72 11.12 -14.35 -5.77
CA GLU A 72 11.35 -14.12 -7.19
C GLU A 72 10.70 -15.27 -7.96
N SER A 73 9.81 -14.95 -8.90
CA SER A 73 9.00 -15.97 -9.57
C SER A 73 9.83 -17.00 -10.36
N ALA A 74 11.03 -16.63 -10.80
CA ALA A 74 11.97 -17.55 -11.45
C ALA A 74 12.49 -18.65 -10.52
N TRP A 75 12.39 -18.45 -9.19
CA TRP A 75 12.87 -19.34 -8.13
C TRP A 75 11.74 -19.75 -7.17
N ALA A 76 10.48 -19.48 -7.54
CA ALA A 76 9.33 -19.74 -6.68
C ALA A 76 9.19 -21.22 -6.28
N GLY A 77 9.68 -22.15 -7.11
CA GLY A 77 9.68 -23.58 -6.80
C GLY A 77 10.58 -23.94 -5.61
N GLU A 78 11.73 -23.26 -5.49
CA GLU A 78 12.69 -23.43 -4.41
C GLU A 78 12.29 -22.63 -3.16
N GLN A 79 11.83 -21.39 -3.33
CA GLN A 79 11.54 -20.45 -2.24
C GLN A 79 10.26 -20.81 -1.48
N CYS A 80 9.22 -21.23 -2.19
CA CYS A 80 7.92 -21.43 -1.55
C CYS A 80 7.78 -22.76 -0.80
N GLY A 81 8.83 -23.60 -0.84
CA GLY A 81 8.98 -24.77 0.01
C GLY A 81 7.81 -25.75 -0.08
N GLN A 82 6.91 -25.70 0.92
CA GLN A 82 5.76 -26.62 1.06
C GLN A 82 4.43 -26.01 0.58
N VAL A 83 4.41 -24.73 0.18
CA VAL A 83 3.23 -24.07 -0.38
C VAL A 83 3.42 -23.81 -1.87
N GLN A 84 2.33 -23.86 -2.60
CA GLN A 84 2.30 -23.46 -4.00
C GLN A 84 2.22 -21.94 -4.07
N CYS A 85 3.22 -21.37 -4.72
CA CYS A 85 3.31 -19.95 -5.01
C CYS A 85 2.67 -19.61 -6.35
N PRO A 86 2.14 -18.39 -6.50
CA PRO A 86 1.68 -17.93 -7.78
C PRO A 86 2.84 -17.78 -8.77
N GLY A 87 2.57 -18.17 -10.01
CA GLY A 87 3.47 -17.93 -11.13
C GLY A 87 3.18 -16.57 -11.74
N THR A 88 4.05 -15.59 -11.50
CA THR A 88 4.07 -14.31 -12.23
C THR A 88 5.43 -14.13 -12.88
N GLY A 89 5.60 -13.13 -13.75
CA GLY A 89 6.94 -12.61 -13.98
C GLY A 89 7.21 -11.60 -12.87
N GLY A 90 8.40 -11.61 -12.27
CA GLY A 90 8.79 -10.60 -11.27
C GLY A 90 8.92 -11.10 -9.83
N THR A 91 8.94 -10.14 -8.90
CA THR A 91 9.22 -10.34 -7.47
C THR A 91 8.03 -9.89 -6.62
N TYR A 92 7.68 -10.62 -5.57
CA TYR A 92 6.53 -10.29 -4.72
C TYR A 92 6.74 -10.67 -3.27
N LEU A 93 5.87 -10.17 -2.38
CA LEU A 93 5.86 -10.57 -0.97
C LEU A 93 4.98 -11.81 -0.77
N ALA A 94 5.52 -12.81 -0.10
CA ALA A 94 4.80 -13.98 0.40
C ALA A 94 4.71 -13.92 1.93
N ALA A 95 3.51 -13.82 2.47
CA ALA A 95 3.23 -13.87 3.90
C ALA A 95 2.75 -15.27 4.30
N LEU A 96 3.38 -15.85 5.33
CA LEU A 96 3.16 -17.23 5.76
C LEU A 96 2.79 -17.30 7.25
N ASN A 97 2.20 -18.43 7.67
CA ASN A 97 1.91 -18.73 9.08
C ASN A 97 1.12 -17.62 9.82
N ASP A 98 0.01 -17.17 9.21
CA ASP A 98 -0.85 -16.12 9.78
C ASP A 98 -0.10 -14.79 10.07
N SER A 99 0.99 -14.51 9.36
CA SER A 99 1.72 -13.24 9.51
C SER A 99 0.93 -12.04 8.95
N ALA A 100 1.37 -10.86 9.38
CA ALA A 100 0.89 -9.58 8.93
C ALA A 100 2.06 -8.74 8.40
N MET A 101 1.76 -7.91 7.41
CA MET A 101 2.67 -6.95 6.83
C MET A 101 2.18 -5.56 7.23
N TYR A 102 2.96 -4.87 8.05
CA TYR A 102 2.72 -3.48 8.40
C TYR A 102 3.33 -2.57 7.34
N PHE A 103 2.60 -1.57 6.85
CA PHE A 103 3.13 -0.55 5.95
C PHE A 103 2.84 0.84 6.50
N SER A 104 3.82 1.73 6.40
CA SER A 104 3.70 3.13 6.80
C SER A 104 4.70 4.00 6.04
N THR A 105 4.63 5.32 6.25
CA THR A 105 5.54 6.28 5.63
C THR A 105 6.60 6.77 6.61
N PHE A 106 7.84 6.97 6.16
CA PHE A 106 8.89 7.54 7.02
C PHE A 106 8.58 8.98 7.42
N SER A 107 7.94 9.74 6.53
CA SER A 107 7.53 11.12 6.80
C SER A 107 6.30 11.25 7.71
N GLY A 108 5.57 10.16 7.95
CA GLY A 108 4.27 10.18 8.63
C GLY A 108 3.15 10.83 7.80
N GLN A 109 3.36 11.06 6.51
CA GLN A 109 2.31 11.55 5.62
C GLN A 109 1.25 10.47 5.39
N ALA A 110 0.00 10.93 5.34
CA ALA A 110 -1.11 10.05 5.02
C ALA A 110 -1.09 9.60 3.56
N PHE A 111 -1.70 8.46 3.30
CA PHE A 111 -1.86 7.88 1.97
C PHE A 111 -3.21 7.17 1.84
N SER A 112 -3.62 6.92 0.59
CA SER A 112 -4.78 6.10 0.26
C SER A 112 -4.34 4.81 -0.43
N VAL A 113 -5.12 3.74 -0.29
CA VAL A 113 -4.89 2.47 -1.02
C VAL A 113 -5.88 2.35 -2.17
N LYS A 114 -5.40 2.23 -3.40
CA LYS A 114 -6.24 2.20 -4.62
C LYS A 114 -6.48 0.78 -5.12
N SER A 115 -5.44 -0.01 -5.18
CA SER A 115 -5.49 -1.37 -5.70
C SER A 115 -4.31 -2.18 -5.20
N LEU A 116 -4.39 -3.48 -5.40
CA LEU A 116 -3.31 -4.42 -5.18
C LEU A 116 -3.49 -5.62 -6.11
N ASP A 117 -2.42 -6.36 -6.32
CA ASP A 117 -2.48 -7.71 -6.85
C ASP A 117 -2.25 -8.68 -5.68
N ALA A 118 -3.10 -9.71 -5.58
CA ALA A 118 -2.89 -10.75 -4.57
C ALA A 118 -3.29 -12.14 -5.06
N SER A 119 -2.66 -13.13 -4.45
CA SER A 119 -2.99 -14.55 -4.62
C SER A 119 -2.99 -15.26 -3.27
N PHE A 120 -3.70 -16.38 -3.18
CA PHE A 120 -3.52 -17.30 -2.05
C PHE A 120 -2.20 -18.06 -2.19
N LEU A 121 -1.60 -18.41 -1.06
CA LEU A 121 -0.49 -19.36 -0.95
C LEU A 121 -1.00 -20.60 -0.24
N GLY A 122 -1.07 -21.72 -0.97
CA GLY A 122 -1.79 -22.89 -0.48
C GLY A 122 -1.11 -24.21 -0.78
N PRO A 123 -1.52 -25.29 -0.11
CA PRO A 123 -0.96 -26.61 -0.39
C PRO A 123 -1.37 -27.08 -1.78
N GLN A 124 -0.58 -28.00 -2.34
CA GLN A 124 -1.05 -28.85 -3.42
C GLN A 124 -2.03 -29.88 -2.84
N ALA A 125 -3.31 -29.79 -3.21
CA ALA A 125 -4.37 -30.58 -2.61
C ALA A 125 -5.15 -31.36 -3.68
N ALA A 126 -5.74 -32.50 -3.28
CA ALA A 126 -6.61 -33.29 -4.15
C ALA A 126 -7.96 -32.61 -4.42
N SER A 127 -8.35 -31.64 -3.59
CA SER A 127 -9.58 -30.86 -3.74
C SER A 127 -9.39 -29.47 -3.14
N TYR A 128 -9.93 -28.47 -3.84
CA TYR A 128 -9.91 -27.07 -3.41
C TYR A 128 -11.32 -26.55 -3.12
N TYR A 129 -11.41 -25.54 -2.26
CA TYR A 129 -12.66 -24.81 -2.03
C TYR A 129 -12.77 -23.63 -3.00
N PRO A 130 -13.98 -23.16 -3.35
CA PRO A 130 -14.14 -21.98 -4.20
C PRO A 130 -13.50 -20.71 -3.62
N THR A 131 -13.26 -20.68 -2.31
CA THR A 131 -12.54 -19.62 -1.61
C THR A 131 -11.53 -20.28 -0.70
N MET A 132 -10.25 -20.12 -1.01
CA MET A 132 -9.17 -20.72 -0.23
C MET A 132 -8.77 -19.83 0.96
N GLY A 133 -8.82 -18.53 0.75
CA GLY A 133 -8.49 -17.53 1.75
C GLY A 133 -9.09 -16.17 1.42
N ALA A 134 -8.74 -15.19 2.24
CA ALA A 134 -8.94 -13.79 1.91
C ALA A 134 -7.75 -12.97 2.37
N LEU A 135 -7.41 -11.90 1.64
CA LEU A 135 -6.51 -10.86 2.11
C LEU A 135 -7.33 -9.75 2.73
N ARG A 136 -6.94 -9.29 3.92
CA ARG A 136 -7.58 -8.16 4.59
C ARG A 136 -6.58 -7.05 4.83
N ILE A 137 -7.01 -5.84 4.52
CA ILE A 137 -6.33 -4.61 4.87
C ILE A 137 -7.09 -3.98 6.03
N GLN A 138 -6.43 -3.82 7.17
CA GLN A 138 -6.86 -2.89 8.21
C GLN A 138 -6.07 -1.59 8.05
N ALA A 139 -6.75 -0.51 7.73
CA ALA A 139 -6.13 0.78 7.48
C ALA A 139 -6.53 1.77 8.57
N ASN A 140 -5.53 2.28 9.30
CA ASN A 140 -5.74 3.16 10.44
C ASN A 140 -5.65 4.63 10.01
N ARG A 141 -6.54 5.45 10.56
CA ARG A 141 -6.58 6.90 10.34
C ARG A 141 -5.84 7.63 11.44
N ALA A 142 -5.50 8.90 11.19
CA ALA A 142 -4.84 9.76 12.16
C ALA A 142 -5.65 9.98 13.46
N ASP A 143 -6.97 9.80 13.42
CA ASP A 143 -7.86 9.94 14.58
C ASP A 143 -7.96 8.66 15.44
N GLY A 144 -7.25 7.60 15.07
CA GLY A 144 -7.26 6.29 15.74
C GLY A 144 -8.42 5.37 15.34
N SER A 145 -9.33 5.80 14.46
CA SER A 145 -10.30 4.92 13.83
C SER A 145 -9.67 4.10 12.70
N TYR A 146 -10.35 3.04 12.24
CA TYR A 146 -9.87 2.22 11.13
C TYR A 146 -10.95 1.90 10.10
N ALA A 147 -10.52 1.48 8.91
CA ALA A 147 -11.35 0.86 7.89
C ALA A 147 -10.84 -0.55 7.57
N LEU A 148 -11.73 -1.42 7.10
CA LEU A 148 -11.37 -2.73 6.58
C LEU A 148 -11.69 -2.84 5.09
N ALA A 149 -10.76 -3.41 4.32
CA ALA A 149 -11.03 -3.94 2.99
C ALA A 149 -10.71 -5.43 3.00
N THR A 150 -11.56 -6.27 2.38
CA THR A 150 -11.35 -7.72 2.31
C THR A 150 -11.47 -8.18 0.86
N PHE A 151 -10.51 -8.98 0.40
CA PHE A 151 -10.40 -9.50 -0.94
C PHE A 151 -10.34 -11.02 -0.88
N TYR A 152 -11.35 -11.68 -1.45
CA TYR A 152 -11.42 -13.14 -1.43
C TYR A 152 -10.48 -13.73 -2.48
N LEU A 153 -9.72 -14.75 -2.07
CA LEU A 153 -8.71 -15.40 -2.89
C LEU A 153 -9.19 -16.80 -3.27
N GLY A 154 -9.13 -17.08 -4.56
CA GLY A 154 -9.65 -18.31 -5.16
C GLY A 154 -8.72 -19.53 -5.03
N PRO A 155 -9.19 -20.69 -5.48
CA PRO A 155 -8.36 -21.88 -5.68
C PRO A 155 -7.36 -21.68 -6.82
N PRO A 156 -6.34 -22.55 -6.94
CA PRO A 156 -5.47 -22.54 -8.10
C PRO A 156 -6.25 -22.92 -9.36
N GLY A 157 -5.88 -22.31 -10.48
CA GLY A 157 -6.33 -22.72 -11.82
C GLY A 157 -5.46 -23.85 -12.39
N ASP A 158 -5.54 -24.05 -13.71
CA ASP A 158 -4.79 -25.10 -14.41
C ASP A 158 -3.26 -24.92 -14.30
N ASN A 159 -2.80 -23.68 -14.10
CA ASN A 159 -1.38 -23.34 -13.97
C ASN A 159 -0.93 -23.13 -12.51
N GLY A 160 -1.76 -23.50 -11.53
CA GLY A 160 -1.50 -23.21 -10.13
C GLY A 160 -2.19 -21.93 -9.65
N TYR A 161 -1.72 -21.38 -8.53
CA TYR A 161 -2.23 -20.11 -8.02
C TYR A 161 -1.80 -18.97 -8.96
N GLU A 162 -2.64 -17.96 -9.09
CA GLU A 162 -2.41 -16.82 -9.98
C GLU A 162 -2.83 -15.53 -9.26
N PHE A 163 -2.11 -14.45 -9.53
CA PHE A 163 -2.48 -13.14 -9.00
C PHE A 163 -3.79 -12.65 -9.60
N THR A 164 -4.63 -12.11 -8.73
CA THR A 164 -5.84 -11.39 -9.10
C THR A 164 -5.65 -9.90 -8.79
N HIS A 165 -5.97 -9.05 -9.75
CA HIS A 165 -6.01 -7.61 -9.54
C HIS A 165 -7.28 -7.21 -8.80
N PHE A 166 -7.11 -6.49 -7.70
CA PHE A 166 -8.21 -5.97 -6.89
C PHE A 166 -8.16 -4.45 -6.81
N THR A 167 -9.29 -3.81 -7.09
CA THR A 167 -9.50 -2.39 -6.81
C THR A 167 -10.24 -2.24 -5.47
N THR A 168 -9.79 -1.32 -4.62
CA THR A 168 -10.50 -1.00 -3.38
C THR A 168 -11.82 -0.28 -3.69
N SER A 169 -12.77 -0.31 -2.75
CA SER A 169 -14.01 0.46 -2.90
C SER A 169 -13.71 1.95 -3.01
N SER A 170 -14.53 2.72 -3.74
CA SER A 170 -14.32 4.17 -3.88
C SER A 170 -14.31 4.90 -2.52
N ALA A 171 -15.01 4.40 -1.51
CA ALA A 171 -14.97 4.97 -0.16
C ALA A 171 -13.59 4.75 0.48
N PHE A 172 -13.07 3.52 0.44
CA PHE A 172 -11.75 3.17 0.98
C PHE A 172 -10.62 3.87 0.21
N ALA A 173 -10.73 3.93 -1.12
CA ALA A 173 -9.75 4.54 -2.02
C ALA A 173 -9.59 6.06 -1.83
N ASN A 174 -10.60 6.74 -1.30
CA ASN A 174 -10.59 8.19 -1.08
C ASN A 174 -10.35 8.58 0.38
N ASP A 175 -10.18 7.59 1.25
CA ASP A 175 -9.87 7.81 2.66
C ASP A 175 -8.35 8.01 2.87
N GLN A 176 -7.97 8.61 3.99
CA GLN A 176 -6.59 8.94 4.31
C GLN A 176 -6.13 8.13 5.52
N PHE A 177 -5.12 7.30 5.30
CA PHE A 177 -4.57 6.38 6.29
C PHE A 177 -3.14 6.77 6.64
N VAL A 178 -2.75 6.55 7.88
CA VAL A 178 -1.38 6.78 8.36
C VAL A 178 -0.56 5.50 8.37
N GLU A 179 -1.23 4.35 8.43
CA GLU A 179 -0.61 3.03 8.37
C GLU A 179 -1.65 1.99 7.95
N ILE A 180 -1.17 0.87 7.40
CA ILE A 180 -1.99 -0.28 7.08
C ILE A 180 -1.36 -1.58 7.59
N TYR A 181 -2.22 -2.52 7.98
CA TYR A 181 -1.87 -3.91 8.22
C TYR A 181 -2.52 -4.76 7.14
N VAL A 182 -1.70 -5.51 6.42
CA VAL A 182 -2.14 -6.47 5.41
C VAL A 182 -1.92 -7.88 5.95
N PHE A 183 -2.99 -8.67 6.03
CA PHE A 183 -2.91 -10.02 6.61
C PHE A 183 -3.88 -11.00 5.94
N GLY A 184 -3.54 -12.28 6.01
CA GLY A 184 -4.34 -13.36 5.44
C GLY A 184 -5.41 -13.89 6.39
N LEU A 185 -6.47 -14.41 5.79
CA LEU A 185 -7.52 -15.19 6.44
C LEU A 185 -7.58 -16.56 5.80
N ALA A 186 -7.59 -17.61 6.62
CA ALA A 186 -7.86 -18.96 6.15
C ALA A 186 -9.37 -19.20 6.08
N CYS A 187 -9.87 -19.71 4.96
CA CYS A 187 -11.27 -20.05 4.79
C CYS A 187 -11.51 -21.56 4.92
N ASN A 188 -12.62 -21.94 5.54
CA ASN A 188 -13.05 -23.34 5.61
C ASN A 188 -13.94 -23.73 4.42
N SER A 189 -14.36 -25.00 4.36
CA SER A 189 -15.21 -25.52 3.28
C SER A 189 -16.60 -24.86 3.17
N ALA A 190 -17.05 -24.20 4.23
CA ALA A 190 -18.29 -23.42 4.24
C ALA A 190 -18.08 -21.96 3.78
N GLY A 191 -16.86 -21.57 3.42
CA GLY A 191 -16.51 -20.20 3.02
C GLY A 191 -16.37 -19.23 4.20
N SER A 192 -16.36 -19.72 5.43
CA SER A 192 -16.12 -18.88 6.61
C SER A 192 -14.63 -18.70 6.81
N CYS A 193 -14.18 -17.45 6.89
CA CYS A 193 -12.77 -17.09 6.96
C CYS A 193 -12.40 -16.47 8.31
N SER A 194 -11.29 -16.89 8.90
CA SER A 194 -10.74 -16.34 10.14
C SER A 194 -9.25 -16.02 10.00
N ALA A 195 -8.81 -14.99 10.71
CA ALA A 195 -7.39 -14.64 10.82
C ALA A 195 -6.79 -15.25 12.10
N PHE A 196 -5.48 -15.48 12.09
CA PHE A 196 -4.65 -15.64 13.30
C PHE A 196 -4.98 -16.83 14.21
N ASN A 197 -5.51 -17.91 13.64
CA ASN A 197 -5.92 -19.08 14.41
C ASN A 197 -5.73 -20.40 13.68
N SER A 198 -4.92 -20.41 12.61
CA SER A 198 -4.88 -21.54 11.68
C SER A 198 -3.49 -21.88 11.12
N ASP A 199 -2.53 -20.97 11.22
CA ASP A 199 -1.24 -20.99 10.51
C ASP A 199 -1.41 -21.14 8.99
N ARG A 200 -2.55 -20.71 8.45
CA ARG A 200 -2.98 -20.95 7.05
C ARG A 200 -3.51 -19.71 6.34
N GLY A 201 -3.58 -18.58 7.02
CA GLY A 201 -3.87 -17.26 6.46
C GLY A 201 -2.66 -16.74 5.70
N GLN A 202 -2.32 -17.41 4.60
CA GLN A 202 -1.14 -17.13 3.79
C GLN A 202 -1.55 -16.42 2.50
N PHE A 203 -0.74 -15.49 2.02
CA PHE A 203 -1.04 -14.72 0.82
C PHE A 203 0.23 -14.25 0.12
N ALA A 204 0.13 -14.07 -1.18
CA ALA A 204 1.08 -13.31 -1.97
C ALA A 204 0.50 -11.90 -2.21
N LEU A 205 1.35 -10.89 -2.15
CA LEU A 205 1.01 -9.49 -2.38
C LEU A 205 2.02 -8.89 -3.36
N ASP A 206 1.49 -8.21 -4.37
CA ASP A 206 2.25 -7.46 -5.35
C ASP A 206 1.48 -6.20 -5.78
N ASN A 207 2.16 -5.27 -6.44
CA ASN A 207 1.61 -4.06 -7.06
C ASN A 207 0.63 -3.30 -6.16
N LEU A 208 1.00 -3.08 -4.89
CA LEU A 208 0.19 -2.30 -3.96
C LEU A 208 0.23 -0.82 -4.38
N VAL A 209 -0.87 -0.32 -4.92
CA VAL A 209 -0.97 1.05 -5.43
C VAL A 209 -1.46 1.97 -4.33
N LEU A 210 -0.57 2.89 -3.94
CA LEU A 210 -0.83 3.93 -2.97
C LEU A 210 -0.92 5.30 -3.65
N THR A 211 -1.78 6.16 -3.13
CA THR A 211 -1.79 7.58 -3.48
C THR A 211 -1.33 8.35 -2.25
N SER A 212 -0.12 8.90 -2.28
CA SER A 212 0.38 9.74 -1.18
C SER A 212 -0.35 11.09 -1.17
N ALA A 213 -0.75 11.55 0.02
CA ALA A 213 -1.11 12.94 0.24
C ALA A 213 0.19 13.77 0.15
N VAL A 214 0.52 14.21 -1.06
CA VAL A 214 1.65 15.12 -1.28
C VAL A 214 1.41 16.36 -0.40
N PRO A 215 2.28 16.71 0.56
CA PRO A 215 2.22 18.02 1.19
C PRO A 215 2.38 19.03 0.06
N GLU A 216 1.30 19.74 -0.27
CA GLU A 216 1.27 20.52 -1.49
C GLU A 216 2.49 21.48 -1.49
N PRO A 217 3.39 21.40 -2.50
CA PRO A 217 4.45 22.39 -2.69
C PRO A 217 3.87 23.81 -2.78
N SER A 218 2.57 23.90 -3.10
CA SER A 218 1.78 25.12 -3.05
C SER A 218 1.73 25.75 -1.66
N THR A 219 1.84 25.04 -0.54
CA THR A 219 1.72 25.68 0.78
C THR A 219 2.89 26.63 1.02
N TRP A 220 4.12 26.17 0.73
CA TRP A 220 5.31 27.00 0.81
C TRP A 220 5.37 28.06 -0.30
N LEU A 221 4.84 27.73 -1.49
CA LEU A 221 4.85 28.64 -2.63
C LEU A 221 3.75 29.71 -2.53
N LEU A 222 2.60 29.42 -1.91
CA LEU A 222 1.52 30.34 -1.56
C LEU A 222 1.90 31.17 -0.34
N LEU A 223 2.55 30.57 0.66
CA LEU A 223 3.10 31.32 1.79
C LEU A 223 4.21 32.26 1.30
N GLY A 224 5.15 31.76 0.51
CA GLY A 224 6.23 32.54 -0.09
C GLY A 224 5.72 33.59 -1.07
N GLY A 225 4.76 33.23 -1.92
CA GLY A 225 4.08 34.15 -2.84
C GLY A 225 3.28 35.22 -2.10
N GLY A 226 2.58 34.86 -1.02
CA GLY A 226 1.88 35.79 -0.14
C GLY A 226 2.83 36.78 0.53
N LEU A 227 3.97 36.31 1.04
CA LEU A 227 5.00 37.17 1.62
C LEU A 227 5.64 38.11 0.59
N LEU A 228 5.89 37.63 -0.63
CA LEU A 228 6.39 38.45 -1.74
C LEU A 228 5.38 39.54 -2.15
N LEU A 229 4.09 39.21 -2.21
CA LEU A 229 3.03 40.18 -2.48
C LEU A 229 2.94 41.25 -1.39
N ILE A 230 3.01 40.85 -0.11
CA ILE A 230 3.03 41.79 1.03
C ILE A 230 4.25 42.71 0.95
N GLY A 231 5.43 42.17 0.64
CA GLY A 231 6.67 42.94 0.45
C GLY A 231 6.57 43.94 -0.70
N ALA A 232 5.98 43.55 -1.83
CA ALA A 232 5.76 44.41 -2.99
C ALA A 232 4.77 45.55 -2.70
N VAL A 233 3.70 45.28 -1.95
CA VAL A 233 2.72 46.31 -1.52
C VAL A 233 3.36 47.29 -0.52
N ARG A 234 4.17 46.80 0.42
CA ARG A 234 4.87 47.66 1.39
C ARG A 234 5.85 48.62 0.70
N ARG A 235 6.59 48.15 -0.32
CA ARG A 235 7.51 48.99 -1.12
C ARG A 235 6.82 50.09 -1.92
N ARG A 236 5.52 49.97 -2.21
CA ARG A 236 4.75 51.00 -2.94
C ARG A 236 4.15 52.06 -2.02
N ARG A 237 4.18 51.85 -0.70
CA ARG A 237 3.64 52.78 0.31
C ARG A 237 4.72 53.60 1.03
N ALA A 238 5.99 53.21 0.93
CA ALA A 238 7.14 54.00 1.36
C ALA A 238 7.62 54.87 0.20
#